data_AF-A0A316VCH1-F1
#
_entry.id   AF-A0A316VCH1-F1
#
_cell.length_a   1.000
_cell.length_b   1.000
_cell.length_c   1.000
_cell.angle_alpha   90.00
_cell.angle_beta   90.00
_cell.angle_gamma   90.00
#
_symmetry.space_group_name_H-M   'P 1'
#
loop_
_entity.id
_entity.type
_entity.pdbx_description
1 polymer ?
#
loop_
_entity_poly.entity_id
_entity_poly.type
_entity_poly.pdbx_seq_one_letter_code
_entity_poly.pdbx_strand_id
1 'polypeptide(L)'
;MADAEVNAAAPAQNATSAAKGSPNDFLKKVIGKHVVVRLNSGVDYHGVLSCLDGFMNIALEETQEVVEGVPRGKYGDAFIRGNNGA
;
A
#
# COMPACT_ATOMS: atom_id res chain seq x y z
N MET A 1 -15.84 19.01 59.85
CA MET A 1 -16.54 18.81 58.57
C MET A 1 -15.44 18.94 57.51
N ALA A 2 -14.81 17.87 56.99
CA ALA A 2 -15.41 16.73 56.27
C ALA A 2 -16.30 17.30 55.12
N ASP A 3 -16.11 17.07 53.83
CA ASP A 3 -15.51 15.96 53.07
C ASP A 3 -15.10 16.51 51.67
N ALA A 4 -13.95 16.08 51.12
CA ALA A 4 -13.82 15.15 50.00
C ALA A 4 -14.01 15.72 48.58
N GLU A 5 -13.04 15.34 47.77
CA GLU A 5 -12.79 15.50 46.33
C GLU A 5 -13.93 14.99 45.43
N VAL A 6 -14.18 15.66 44.29
CA VAL A 6 -14.33 14.91 43.03
C VAL A 6 -13.84 15.74 41.83
N ASN A 7 -12.77 15.24 41.24
CA ASN A 7 -12.26 15.55 39.92
C ASN A 7 -13.17 14.90 38.86
N ALA A 8 -13.54 15.63 37.82
CA ALA A 8 -14.04 15.02 36.59
C ALA A 8 -13.59 15.85 35.38
N ALA A 9 -12.38 15.56 34.91
CA ALA A 9 -11.97 15.81 33.54
C ALA A 9 -12.83 14.97 32.57
N ALA A 10 -13.24 15.56 31.45
CA ALA A 10 -13.52 14.82 30.23
C ALA A 10 -12.96 15.60 29.02
N PRO A 11 -12.39 14.89 28.03
CA PRO A 11 -11.25 15.36 27.26
C PRO A 11 -11.62 16.19 26.02
N ALA A 12 -10.64 16.97 25.60
CA ALA A 12 -10.60 17.64 24.30
C ALA A 12 -11.01 16.67 23.18
N GLN A 13 -11.91 17.16 22.33
CA GLN A 13 -12.35 16.51 21.12
C GLN A 13 -11.12 16.29 20.22
N ASN A 14 -10.53 15.09 20.27
CA ASN A 14 -9.58 14.64 19.27
C ASN A 14 -10.36 14.44 17.96
N ALA A 15 -10.56 15.55 17.25
CA ALA A 15 -10.76 15.50 15.81
C ALA A 15 -9.50 14.84 15.25
N THR A 16 -9.58 13.55 14.96
CA THR A 16 -8.57 12.84 14.19
C THR A 16 -8.51 13.51 12.83
N SER A 17 -7.63 14.51 12.72
CA SER A 17 -7.08 14.96 11.46
C SER A 17 -6.48 13.70 10.85
N ALA A 18 -7.16 13.15 9.85
CA ALA A 18 -6.57 12.14 8.99
C ALA A 18 -5.28 12.77 8.48
N ALA A 19 -4.14 12.38 9.08
CA ALA A 19 -2.84 12.82 8.63
C ALA A 19 -2.84 12.52 7.13
N LYS A 20 -2.73 13.56 6.31
CA LYS A 20 -2.52 13.43 4.87
C LYS A 20 -1.15 12.77 4.73
N GLY A 21 -1.12 11.45 4.89
CA GLY A 21 0.09 10.66 4.84
C GLY A 21 0.76 10.95 3.52
N SER A 22 2.09 11.06 3.54
CA SER A 22 2.84 11.18 2.30
C SER A 22 2.54 9.96 1.43
N PRO A 23 2.65 10.05 0.09
CA PRO A 23 2.52 8.88 -0.78
C PRO A 23 3.42 7.72 -0.31
N ASN A 24 4.61 8.01 0.23
CA ASN A 24 5.49 7.02 0.84
C ASN A 24 4.88 6.30 2.06
N ASP A 25 4.08 6.98 2.89
CA ASP A 25 3.40 6.35 4.02
C ASP A 25 2.29 5.40 3.58
N PHE A 26 1.64 5.70 2.45
CA PHE A 26 0.71 4.76 1.83
C PHE A 26 1.45 3.54 1.28
N LEU A 27 2.57 3.75 0.59
CA LEU A 27 3.40 2.70 0.00
C LEU A 27 3.91 1.71 1.06
N LYS A 28 4.37 2.21 2.21
CA LYS A 28 4.77 1.36 3.35
C LYS A 28 3.63 0.48 3.87
N LYS A 29 2.37 0.92 3.77
CA LYS A 29 1.19 0.17 4.24
C LYS A 29 0.74 -0.93 3.28
N VAL A 30 1.24 -0.93 2.04
CA VAL A 30 0.85 -1.92 1.02
C VAL A 30 1.89 -3.03 0.84
N ILE A 31 3.08 -2.89 1.43
CA ILE A 31 4.07 -3.99 1.51
C ILE A 31 3.45 -5.21 2.20
N GLY A 32 3.74 -6.39 1.67
CA GLY A 32 3.23 -7.69 2.12
C GLY A 32 1.78 -7.99 1.74
N LYS A 33 1.11 -7.11 0.98
CA LYS A 33 -0.27 -7.33 0.53
C LYS A 33 -0.33 -7.76 -0.92
N HIS A 34 -1.38 -8.49 -1.27
CA HIS A 34 -1.73 -8.70 -2.67
C HIS A 34 -2.11 -7.37 -3.33
N VAL A 35 -1.44 -7.07 -4.42
CA VAL A 35 -1.63 -5.85 -5.21
C VAL A 35 -1.83 -6.21 -6.68
N VAL A 36 -2.45 -5.29 -7.41
CA VAL A 36 -2.53 -5.31 -8.87
C VAL A 36 -1.71 -4.14 -9.38
N VAL A 37 -0.70 -4.44 -10.17
CA VAL A 37 0.18 -3.45 -10.84
C VAL A 37 -0.18 -3.44 -12.31
N ARG A 38 -0.84 -2.36 -12.76
CA ARG A 38 -1.12 -2.11 -14.18
C ARG A 38 0.06 -1.40 -14.82
N LEU A 39 0.59 -1.96 -15.89
CA LEU A 39 1.59 -1.32 -16.74
C LEU A 39 0.92 -0.42 -17.79
N ASN A 40 1.67 0.57 -18.30
CA ASN A 40 1.24 1.44 -19.39
C ASN A 40 0.89 0.69 -20.68
N SER A 41 1.44 -0.53 -20.86
CA SER A 41 1.09 -1.43 -21.96
C SER A 41 -0.33 -2.00 -21.88
N GLY A 42 -1.03 -1.80 -20.76
CA GLY A 42 -2.32 -2.43 -20.51
C GLY A 42 -2.21 -3.83 -19.90
N VAL A 43 -1.02 -4.30 -19.54
CA VAL A 43 -0.82 -5.59 -18.86
C VAL A 43 -0.96 -5.41 -17.34
N ASP A 44 -1.65 -6.34 -16.67
CA ASP A 44 -1.71 -6.40 -15.21
C ASP A 44 -0.77 -7.46 -14.67
N TYR A 45 -0.10 -7.14 -13.56
CA TYR A 45 0.61 -8.11 -12.72
C TYR A 45 -0.04 -8.15 -11.35
N HIS A 46 -0.49 -9.33 -10.97
CA HIS A 46 -1.08 -9.61 -9.66
C HIS A 46 -0.03 -10.34 -8.83
N GLY A 47 0.25 -9.89 -7.62
CA GLY A 47 1.26 -10.53 -6.78
C GLY A 47 1.29 -9.94 -5.38
N VAL A 48 2.13 -10.52 -4.51
CA VAL A 48 2.40 -9.98 -3.18
C VAL A 48 3.50 -8.91 -3.30
N LEU A 49 3.24 -7.71 -2.79
CA LEU A 49 4.20 -6.63 -2.84
C LEU A 49 5.35 -6.88 -1.85
N SER A 50 6.53 -7.26 -2.35
CA SER A 50 7.70 -7.52 -1.52
C SER A 50 8.48 -6.23 -1.21
N CYS A 51 8.76 -5.42 -2.24
CA CYS A 51 9.49 -4.16 -2.10
C CYS A 51 8.98 -3.10 -3.06
N LEU A 52 9.05 -1.84 -2.65
CA LEU A 52 8.77 -0.68 -3.50
C LEU A 52 9.65 0.51 -3.11
N ASP A 53 10.21 1.21 -4.10
CA ASP A 53 11.09 2.37 -3.89
C ASP A 53 10.49 3.71 -4.38
N GLY A 54 11.23 4.80 -4.17
CA GLY A 54 10.81 6.16 -4.59
C GLY A 54 10.81 6.41 -6.10
N PHE A 55 11.34 5.48 -6.90
CA PHE A 55 11.28 5.48 -8.37
C PHE A 55 10.17 4.56 -8.88
N MET A 56 9.36 4.00 -7.98
CA MET A 56 8.30 3.03 -8.26
C MET A 56 8.83 1.72 -8.88
N ASN A 57 10.08 1.33 -8.62
CA ASN A 57 10.51 -0.04 -8.89
C ASN A 57 9.86 -0.98 -7.87
N ILE A 58 9.36 -2.11 -8.34
CA ILE A 58 8.48 -3.00 -7.58
C ILE A 58 9.05 -4.42 -7.65
N ALA A 59 9.22 -5.05 -6.50
CA ALA A 59 9.42 -6.50 -6.42
C ALA A 59 8.09 -7.14 -6.01
N LEU A 60 7.61 -8.08 -6.83
CA LEU A 60 6.42 -8.88 -6.57
C LEU A 60 6.81 -10.34 -6.38
N GLU A 61 6.16 -10.98 -5.41
CA GLU A 61 6.20 -12.43 -5.20
C GLU A 61 4.88 -13.05 -5.69
N GLU A 62 4.89 -14.35 -5.97
CA GLU A 62 3.72 -15.10 -6.45
C GLU A 62 3.03 -14.46 -7.68
N THR A 63 3.84 -13.83 -8.54
CA THR A 63 3.37 -12.96 -9.61
C THR A 63 2.64 -13.73 -10.70
N GLN A 64 1.48 -13.22 -11.10
CA GLN A 64 0.68 -13.69 -12.22
C GLN A 64 0.41 -12.54 -13.19
N GLU A 65 0.64 -12.78 -14.48
CA GLU A 65 0.30 -11.85 -15.55
C GLU A 65 -1.13 -12.06 -16.01
N VAL A 66 -1.85 -10.95 -16.16
CA VAL A 66 -3.22 -10.90 -16.66
C VAL A 66 -3.25 -9.90 -17.83
N VAL A 67 -3.60 -10.40 -19.02
CA VAL A 67 -3.72 -9.59 -20.24
C VAL A 67 -5.19 -9.62 -20.65
N GLU A 68 -5.81 -8.45 -20.76
CA GLU A 68 -7.23 -8.31 -21.11
C GLU A 68 -8.17 -9.12 -20.18
N GLY A 69 -7.83 -9.19 -18.89
CA GLY A 69 -8.58 -9.95 -17.89
C GLY A 69 -8.36 -11.47 -17.93
N VAL A 70 -7.55 -11.97 -18.86
CA VAL A 70 -7.22 -13.40 -18.97
C VAL A 70 -5.84 -13.66 -18.36
N PRO A 71 -5.71 -14.59 -17.40
CA PRO A 71 -4.41 -14.94 -16.86
C PRO A 71 -3.55 -15.63 -17.92
N ARG A 72 -2.38 -15.06 -18.21
CA ARG A 72 -1.47 -15.48 -19.28
C ARG A 72 -0.29 -16.31 -18.77
N GLY A 73 0.22 -15.99 -17.59
CA GLY A 73 1.41 -16.66 -17.07
C GLY A 73 1.61 -16.45 -15.57
N LYS A 74 2.37 -17.36 -14.94
CA LYS A 74 2.86 -17.23 -13.57
C LYS A 74 4.38 -17.10 -13.61
N TYR A 75 4.91 -16.12 -12.90
CA TYR A 75 6.33 -15.79 -12.89
C TYR A 75 6.99 -16.04 -11.53
N GLY A 76 6.20 -16.22 -10.46
CA GLY A 76 6.75 -16.32 -9.11
C GLY A 76 7.34 -14.96 -8.70
N ASP A 77 8.65 -14.87 -8.61
CA ASP A 77 9.33 -13.64 -8.24
C ASP A 77 9.56 -12.77 -9.47
N ALA A 78 9.01 -11.55 -9.46
CA ALA A 78 9.10 -10.62 -10.56
C ALA A 78 9.61 -9.25 -10.10
N PHE A 79 10.42 -8.60 -10.93
CA PHE A 79 10.88 -7.23 -10.71
C PHE A 79 10.38 -6.33 -11.84
N ILE A 80 9.57 -5.33 -11.48
CA ILE A 80 8.96 -4.38 -12.40
C ILE A 80 9.66 -3.03 -12.21
N ARG A 81 10.17 -2.46 -13.31
CA ARG A 81 10.79 -1.13 -13.29
C ARG A 81 9.71 -0.04 -13.28
N GLY A 82 9.86 0.96 -12.42
CA GLY A 82 8.88 2.05 -12.30
C GLY A 82 8.81 2.98 -13.51
N ASN A 83 9.87 3.03 -14.31
CA ASN A 83 9.89 3.74 -15.60
C ASN A 83 9.45 2.81 -16.75
N ASN A 84 8.22 2.30 -16.70
CA ASN A 84 7.70 1.37 -17.69
C ASN A 84 7.06 2.06 -18.92
N GLY A 85 7.71 3.10 -19.45
CA GLY A 85 7.34 3.83 -20.65
C GLY A 85 8.59 4.15 -21.48
N ALA A 86 8.44 4.03 -22.81
CA ALA A 86 9.47 4.13 -23.86
C ALA A 86 10.59 5.17 -23.61
#